data_AF-A0A518LHT7-F1
#
_entry.id   AF-A0A518LHT7-F1
#
_cell.length_a   1.000
_cell.length_b   1.000
_cell.length_c   1.000
_cell.angle_alpha   90.00
_cell.angle_beta   90.00
_cell.angle_gamma   90.00
#
_symmetry.space_group_name_H-M   'P 1'
#
loop_
_entity.id
_entity.type
_entity.pdbx_description
1 polymer ?
#
loop_
_entity_poly.entity_id
_entity_poly.type
_entity_poly.pdbx_seq_one_letter_code
_entity_poly.pdbx_strand_id
1 'polypeptide(L)'
;MSQARSNKESQPGSLLGTFSIHCTGTGTWRVEARRNCLDSRDLAALASGLTKQAASEQPIQIEIDLHRVERIDGQCSLVLAQFMQLSRLFGRRIQLAGIQGAVADVFWVFRKSRELMSLLKRPATQCA
;
A
#
# COMPACT_ATOMS: atom_id res chain seq x y z
N MET A 1 -7.46 43.35 -11.27
CA MET A 1 -8.14 42.10 -11.69
C MET A 1 -7.26 40.93 -11.32
N SER A 2 -7.85 40.01 -10.57
CA SER A 2 -7.23 38.95 -9.76
C SER A 2 -6.76 37.76 -10.59
N GLN A 3 -5.62 37.17 -10.25
CA GLN A 3 -5.43 35.72 -10.35
C GLN A 3 -4.33 35.27 -9.39
N ALA A 4 -4.72 35.12 -8.12
CA ALA A 4 -4.01 34.25 -7.19
C ALA A 4 -4.22 32.81 -7.65
N ARG A 5 -3.28 32.25 -8.41
CA ARG A 5 -3.16 30.80 -8.58
C ARG A 5 -2.70 30.24 -7.24
N SER A 6 -3.68 29.95 -6.39
CA SER A 6 -3.50 29.15 -5.20
C SER A 6 -3.07 27.75 -5.63
N ASN A 7 -1.75 27.54 -5.79
CA ASN A 7 -1.14 26.23 -5.61
C ASN A 7 -1.41 25.84 -4.16
N LYS A 8 -2.61 25.30 -3.89
CA LYS A 8 -2.80 24.41 -2.76
C LYS A 8 -2.04 23.14 -3.14
N GLU A 9 -0.73 23.15 -2.92
CA GLU A 9 -0.07 21.93 -2.48
C GLU A 9 -0.86 21.50 -1.25
N SER A 10 -1.76 20.54 -1.45
CA SER A 10 -2.40 19.82 -0.36
C SER A 10 -1.26 19.19 0.42
N GLN A 11 -0.88 19.84 1.52
CA GLN A 11 0.15 19.31 2.41
C GLN A 11 -0.25 17.89 2.76
N PRO A 12 0.59 16.90 2.43
CA PRO A 12 0.30 15.52 2.76
C PRO A 12 0.29 15.41 4.28
N GLY A 13 -0.89 15.12 4.84
CA GLY A 13 -1.04 14.86 6.27
C GLY A 13 -0.05 13.79 6.69
N SER A 14 0.90 14.18 7.54
CA SER A 14 1.91 13.29 8.11
C SER A 14 1.20 12.21 8.91
N LEU A 15 1.03 11.03 8.34
CA LEU A 15 0.52 9.88 9.06
C LEU A 15 1.65 8.86 9.18
N LEU A 16 2.41 9.10 10.27
CA LEU A 16 3.39 8.23 10.92
C LEU A 16 4.78 8.34 10.30
N GLY A 17 5.80 8.65 11.10
CA GLY A 17 7.16 8.98 10.64
C GLY A 17 7.83 7.97 9.70
N THR A 18 7.27 6.76 9.55
CA THR A 18 7.69 5.72 8.61
C THR A 18 7.14 5.89 7.19
N PHE A 19 6.03 6.60 6.96
CA PHE A 19 5.42 6.75 5.62
C PHE A 19 5.06 8.20 5.28
N SER A 20 5.17 8.56 4.00
CA SER A 20 4.62 9.80 3.43
C SER A 20 3.49 9.50 2.47
N ILE A 21 2.39 10.26 2.51
CA ILE A 21 1.23 10.06 1.62
C ILE A 21 1.07 11.25 0.69
N HIS A 22 1.47 11.13 -0.57
CA HIS A 22 1.30 12.18 -1.58
C HIS A 22 -0.03 11.98 -2.33
N CYS A 23 -0.95 12.92 -2.17
CA CYS A 23 -2.20 12.95 -2.93
C CYS A 23 -1.94 13.59 -4.29
N THR A 24 -2.05 12.81 -5.36
CA THR A 24 -1.97 13.32 -6.73
C THR A 24 -3.32 13.90 -7.16
N GLY A 25 -3.30 14.89 -8.06
CA GLY A 25 -4.52 15.51 -8.59
C GLY A 25 -5.45 14.55 -9.36
N THR A 26 -5.01 13.32 -9.64
CA THR A 26 -5.79 12.27 -10.30
C THR A 26 -6.54 11.35 -9.32
N GLY A 27 -6.54 11.68 -8.02
CA GLY A 27 -7.21 10.86 -6.99
C GLY A 27 -6.42 9.61 -6.59
N THR A 28 -5.14 9.54 -6.97
CA THR A 28 -4.21 8.48 -6.52
C THR A 28 -3.42 8.97 -5.31
N TRP A 29 -3.38 8.15 -4.26
CA TRP A 29 -2.53 8.35 -3.09
C TRP A 29 -1.28 7.53 -3.25
N ARG A 30 -0.13 8.19 -3.31
CA ARG A 30 1.17 7.53 -3.30
C ARG A 30 1.73 7.51 -1.89
N VAL A 31 1.83 6.33 -1.31
CA VAL A 31 2.35 6.09 0.03
C VAL A 31 3.78 5.60 -0.10
N GLU A 32 4.75 6.37 0.37
CA GLU A 32 6.17 6.03 0.26
C GLU A 32 6.76 5.67 1.63
N ALA A 33 7.43 4.51 1.70
CA ALA A 33 8.20 4.14 2.88
C ALA A 33 9.44 5.04 3.02
N ARG A 34 9.61 5.63 4.21
CA ARG A 34 10.78 6.47 4.56
C ARG A 34 11.93 5.68 5.14
N ARG A 35 11.68 4.44 5.58
CA ARG A 35 12.66 3.54 6.20
C ARG A 35 12.98 2.39 5.24
N ASN A 36 14.18 1.83 5.39
CA ASN A 36 14.61 0.65 4.64
C ASN A 36 14.26 -0.69 5.31
N CYS A 37 13.75 -0.64 6.54
CA CYS A 37 13.22 -1.80 7.24
C CYS A 37 11.79 -1.51 7.71
N LEU A 38 10.88 -2.45 7.46
CA LEU A 38 9.49 -2.41 7.92
C LEU A 38 9.23 -3.51 8.93
N ASP A 39 8.51 -3.19 9.99
CA ASP A 39 7.98 -4.15 10.94
C ASP A 39 6.43 -4.17 10.97
N SER A 40 5.86 -5.05 11.80
CA SER A 40 4.40 -5.18 11.94
C SER A 40 3.72 -3.97 12.59
N ARG A 41 4.44 -3.13 13.33
CA ARG A 41 3.90 -1.90 13.93
C ARG A 41 3.79 -0.82 12.88
N ASP A 42 4.81 -0.68 12.03
CA ASP A 42 4.84 0.26 10.92
C ASP A 42 3.62 0.06 9.99
N LEU A 43 3.31 -1.19 9.66
CA LEU A 43 2.19 -1.53 8.77
C LEU A 43 0.82 -1.47 9.43
N ALA A 44 0.71 -1.83 10.72
CA ALA A 44 -0.52 -1.60 11.48
C ALA A 44 -0.85 -0.10 11.52
N ALA A 45 0.17 0.72 11.73
CA ALA A 45 0.04 2.16 11.74
C ALA A 45 -0.39 2.68 10.36
N LEU A 46 0.25 2.20 9.28
CA LEU A 46 -0.15 2.52 7.91
C LEU A 46 -1.62 2.18 7.64
N ALA A 47 -2.08 0.99 8.02
CA ALA A 47 -3.48 0.58 7.82
C ALA A 47 -4.47 1.47 8.57
N SER A 48 -4.16 1.83 9.81
CA SER A 48 -4.95 2.77 10.60
C SER A 48 -4.98 4.16 9.95
N GLY A 49 -3.82 4.66 9.51
CA GLY A 49 -3.68 5.96 8.85
C GLY A 49 -4.48 6.05 7.55
N LEU A 50 -4.33 5.08 6.66
CA LEU A 50 -5.08 5.02 5.41
C LEU A 50 -6.58 4.92 5.64
N THR A 51 -7.02 4.14 6.63
CA THR A 51 -8.45 4.01 6.95
C THR A 51 -9.04 5.34 7.41
N LYS A 52 -8.33 6.04 8.31
CA LYS A 52 -8.76 7.36 8.79
C LYS A 52 -8.80 8.40 7.67
N GLN A 53 -7.78 8.45 6.84
CA GLN A 53 -7.74 9.42 5.75
C GLN A 53 -8.78 9.10 4.67
N ALA A 54 -9.00 7.82 4.36
CA ALA A 54 -9.96 7.40 3.33
C ALA A 54 -11.41 7.67 3.71
N ALA A 55 -11.70 7.87 5.00
CA ALA A 55 -13.00 8.34 5.46
C ALA A 55 -13.31 9.77 4.97
N SER A 56 -12.27 10.60 4.74
CA SER A 56 -12.42 12.02 4.37
C SER A 56 -12.26 12.27 2.87
N GLU A 57 -11.28 11.63 2.22
CA GLU A 57 -10.83 12.01 0.87
C GLU A 57 -10.91 10.86 -0.16
N GLN A 58 -11.60 9.76 0.18
CA GLN A 58 -11.85 8.55 -0.64
C GLN A 58 -10.98 8.40 -1.91
N PRO A 59 -9.83 7.72 -1.82
CA PRO A 59 -8.93 7.57 -2.97
C PRO A 59 -9.55 6.68 -4.05
N ILE A 60 -9.26 7.04 -5.31
CA ILE A 60 -9.52 6.16 -6.46
C ILE A 60 -8.50 5.01 -6.44
N GLN A 61 -7.25 5.33 -6.12
CA GLN A 61 -6.14 4.37 -6.05
C GLN A 61 -5.19 4.72 -4.91
N ILE A 62 -4.60 3.71 -4.29
CA ILE A 62 -3.57 3.79 -3.26
C ILE A 62 -2.39 2.96 -3.77
N GLU A 63 -1.27 3.59 -4.01
CA GLU A 63 -0.02 2.92 -4.38
C GLU A 63 0.92 2.97 -3.19
N ILE A 64 1.29 1.81 -2.63
CA ILE A 64 2.31 1.71 -1.59
C ILE A 64 3.63 1.39 -2.26
N ASP A 65 4.52 2.37 -2.29
CA ASP A 65 5.86 2.27 -2.86
C ASP A 65 6.86 1.80 -1.79
N LEU A 66 7.41 0.61 -2.03
CA LEU A 66 8.36 -0.08 -1.18
C LEU A 66 9.80 -0.05 -1.75
N HIS A 67 10.13 0.81 -2.73
CA HIS A 67 11.45 0.84 -3.36
C HIS A 67 12.61 1.04 -2.37
N ARG A 68 12.38 1.72 -1.25
CA ARG A 68 13.41 1.92 -0.22
C ARG A 68 13.51 0.76 0.76
N VAL A 69 12.53 -0.13 0.79
CA VAL A 69 12.44 -1.21 1.76
C VAL A 69 13.31 -2.37 1.30
N GLU A 70 14.39 -2.60 2.03
CA GLU A 70 15.34 -3.68 1.78
C GLU A 70 14.98 -4.92 2.59
N ARG A 71 14.34 -4.73 3.75
CA ARG A 71 14.05 -5.80 4.70
C ARG A 71 12.68 -5.63 5.34
N ILE A 72 12.06 -6.76 5.65
CA ILE A 72 10.88 -6.85 6.51
C ILE A 72 11.31 -7.61 7.76
N ASP A 73 11.41 -6.92 8.90
CA ASP A 73 11.78 -7.54 10.18
C ASP A 73 10.54 -8.04 10.94
N GLY A 74 10.73 -9.12 11.70
CA GLY A 74 9.68 -9.78 12.48
C GLY A 74 9.03 -10.97 11.77
N GLN A 75 7.91 -11.46 12.33
CA GLN A 75 7.10 -12.51 11.72
C GLN A 75 6.59 -12.02 10.36
N CYS A 76 7.30 -12.33 9.27
CA CYS A 76 6.97 -11.91 7.90
C CYS A 76 5.52 -12.26 7.54
N SER A 77 4.98 -13.35 8.11
CA SER A 77 3.58 -13.74 8.01
C SER A 77 2.60 -12.68 8.53
N LEU A 78 2.94 -11.97 9.61
CA LEU A 78 2.11 -10.93 10.20
C LEU A 78 2.11 -9.66 9.34
N VAL A 79 3.27 -9.27 8.83
CA VAL A 79 3.44 -8.16 7.88
C VAL A 79 2.64 -8.43 6.61
N LEU A 80 2.75 -9.63 6.04
CA LEU A 80 1.97 -10.04 4.88
C LEU A 80 0.46 -10.08 5.20
N ALA A 81 0.07 -10.54 6.39
CA ALA A 81 -1.32 -10.52 6.83
C ALA A 81 -1.91 -9.11 6.88
N GLN A 82 -1.12 -8.12 7.30
CA GLN A 82 -1.53 -6.71 7.30
C GLN A 82 -1.69 -6.14 5.88
N PHE A 83 -0.79 -6.48 4.95
CA PHE A 83 -0.98 -6.13 3.54
C PHE A 83 -2.22 -6.79 2.93
N MET A 84 -2.51 -8.05 3.28
CA MET A 84 -3.75 -8.70 2.88
C MET A 84 -4.98 -8.01 3.48
N GLN A 85 -4.92 -7.59 4.74
CA GLN A 85 -6.00 -6.83 5.38
C GLN A 85 -6.24 -5.49 4.67
N LEU A 86 -5.18 -4.77 4.34
CA LEU A 86 -5.25 -3.56 3.52
C LEU A 86 -5.92 -3.83 2.16
N SER A 87 -5.54 -4.91 1.48
CA SER A 87 -6.18 -5.34 0.23
C SER A 87 -7.67 -5.67 0.41
N ARG A 88 -8.08 -6.24 1.54
CA ARG A 88 -9.50 -6.47 1.84
C ARG A 88 -10.26 -5.17 2.11
N LEU A 89 -9.67 -4.23 2.83
CA LEU A 89 -10.30 -2.95 3.17
C LEU A 89 -10.47 -2.04 1.96
N PHE A 90 -9.45 -1.95 1.11
CA PHE A 90 -9.44 -1.02 -0.02
C PHE A 90 -9.79 -1.70 -1.35
N GLY A 91 -9.81 -3.03 -1.38
CA GLY A 91 -10.12 -3.82 -2.57
C GLY A 91 -9.09 -3.62 -3.67
N ARG A 92 -9.58 -3.48 -4.91
CA ARG A 92 -8.75 -3.24 -6.10
C ARG A 92 -8.05 -1.88 -6.13
N ARG A 93 -8.35 -1.00 -5.17
CA ARG A 93 -7.77 0.34 -5.11
C ARG A 93 -6.34 0.32 -4.60
N ILE A 94 -5.90 -0.71 -3.89
CA ILE A 94 -4.53 -0.76 -3.36
C ILE A 94 -3.59 -1.57 -4.25
N GLN A 95 -2.41 -1.03 -4.49
CA GLN A 95 -1.33 -1.67 -5.24
C GLN A 95 -0.01 -1.51 -4.48
N LEU A 96 0.86 -2.50 -4.62
CA LEU A 96 2.23 -2.45 -4.11
C LEU A 96 3.18 -2.20 -5.28
N ALA A 97 4.07 -1.24 -5.13
CA ALA A 97 5.07 -0.86 -6.13
C ALA A 97 6.49 -0.95 -5.53
N GLY A 98 7.50 -1.01 -6.39
CA GLY A 98 8.91 -0.96 -5.95
C GLY A 98 9.38 -2.17 -5.13
N ILE A 99 8.70 -3.32 -5.21
CA ILE A 99 9.10 -4.54 -4.49
C ILE A 99 10.38 -5.11 -5.11
N GLN A 100 11.46 -5.21 -4.32
CA GLN A 100 12.76 -5.68 -4.78
C GLN A 100 13.52 -6.50 -3.72
N GLY A 101 14.55 -7.22 -4.13
CA GLY A 101 15.46 -7.95 -3.26
C GLY A 101 14.77 -8.94 -2.30
N ALA A 102 15.23 -8.98 -1.05
CA ALA A 102 14.71 -9.87 -0.01
C ALA A 102 13.21 -9.69 0.26
N VAL A 103 12.67 -8.50 0.04
CA VAL A 103 11.22 -8.25 0.15
C VAL A 103 10.46 -9.00 -0.94
N ALA A 104 10.96 -9.01 -2.17
CA ALA A 104 10.36 -9.78 -3.27
C ALA A 104 10.31 -11.28 -2.97
N ASP A 105 11.38 -11.82 -2.36
CA ASP A 105 11.46 -13.23 -1.98
C ASP A 105 10.38 -13.59 -0.94
N VAL A 106 10.15 -12.74 0.05
CA VAL A 106 9.09 -12.92 1.06
C VAL A 106 7.70 -12.96 0.40
N PHE A 107 7.41 -12.02 -0.50
CA PHE A 107 6.14 -12.03 -1.24
C PHE A 107 6.02 -13.22 -2.20
N TRP A 108 7.12 -13.68 -2.79
CA TRP A 108 7.15 -14.83 -3.70
C TRP A 108 6.88 -16.16 -3.01
N VAL A 109 7.52 -16.42 -1.86
CA VAL A 109 7.29 -17.62 -1.05
C VAL A 109 5.81 -17.72 -0.66
N PHE A 110 5.20 -16.59 -0.31
CA PHE A 110 3.78 -16.54 0.05
C PHE A 110 2.86 -16.78 -1.15
N ARG A 111 3.20 -16.24 -2.33
CA ARG A 111 2.46 -16.47 -3.58
C ARG A 111 2.41 -17.94 -4.00
N LYS A 112 3.42 -18.75 -3.64
CA LYS A 112 3.44 -20.19 -3.90
C LYS A 112 2.59 -21.02 -2.93
N SER A 113 2.09 -20.45 -1.83
CA SER A 113 1.23 -21.17 -0.89
C SER A 113 -0.18 -21.34 -1.45
N ARG A 114 -0.53 -22.59 -1.77
CA ARG A 114 -1.69 -22.98 -2.59
C ARG A 114 -3.06 -22.74 -1.93
N GLU A 115 -3.15 -22.64 -0.60
CA GLU A 115 -4.39 -22.29 0.12
C GLU A 115 -4.82 -20.83 -0.12
N LEU A 116 -3.87 -19.92 -0.35
CA LEU A 116 -4.10 -18.49 -0.63
C LEU A 116 -4.53 -18.20 -2.08
N MET A 117 -4.18 -19.08 -3.02
CA MET A 117 -4.62 -18.99 -4.42
C MET A 117 -6.12 -19.32 -4.59
N SER A 118 -6.75 -20.01 -3.63
CA SER A 118 -8.18 -20.34 -3.68
C SER A 118 -9.11 -19.12 -3.60
N LEU A 119 -8.58 -17.96 -3.17
CA LEU A 119 -9.31 -16.70 -2.99
C LEU A 119 -9.18 -15.71 -4.17
N LEU A 120 -8.31 -16.00 -5.15
CA LEU A 120 -8.21 -15.20 -6.38
C LEU A 120 -9.16 -15.77 -7.43
N LYS A 121 -10.19 -14.99 -7.79
CA LYS A 121 -11.21 -15.38 -8.79
C LYS A 121 -10.53 -15.92 -10.05
N ARG A 122 -10.89 -17.14 -10.43
CA ARG A 122 -10.51 -17.79 -11.71
C ARG A 122 -10.71 -16.77 -12.85
N PRO A 123 -9.72 -16.55 -13.73
CA PRO A 123 -10.04 -16.05 -15.05
C PRO A 123 -10.91 -17.12 -15.71
N ALA A 124 -12.14 -16.75 -16.07
CA ALA A 124 -12.95 -17.54 -16.97
C ALA A 124 -12.19 -17.60 -18.30
N THR A 125 -11.47 -18.69 -18.52
CA THR A 125 -11.09 -19.09 -19.86
C THR A 125 -11.93 -20.31 -20.17
N GLN A 126 -13.09 -20.01 -20.76
CA GLN A 126 -13.82 -20.93 -21.61
C GLN A 126 -12.95 -21.33 -22.81
N CYS A 127 -13.24 -22.53 -23.30
CA CYS A 127 -12.90 -23.10 -24.62
C CYS A 127 -11.46 -23.62 -24.77
N ALA A 128 -11.22 -24.79 -25.36
CA ALA A 128 -12.08 -25.74 -26.08
C ALA A 128 -11.59 -27.18 -25.84
#